data_AF-A0A8H7BED1-F1
#
_entry.id   AF-A0A8H7BED1-F1
#
_cell.length_a   1.000
_cell.length_b   1.000
_cell.length_c   1.000
_cell.angle_alpha   90.00
_cell.angle_beta   90.00
_cell.angle_gamma   90.00
#
_symmetry.space_group_name_H-M   'P 1'
#
loop_
_entity.id
_entity.type
_entity.pdbx_description
1 polymer ?
#
loop_
_entity_poly.entity_id
_entity_poly.type
_entity_poly.pdbx_seq_one_letter_code
_entity_poly.pdbx_strand_id
1 'polypeptide(L)'
;PHNPYFVPGVPGARGRSPVPDYSYVPLNCFMYADDVALVGRPVDVHRMLKAVEVHSVLFGYRWSPSKCEVLNASQEDEFLLYGEALPICKSFRYLGIPFSSGGIDRDLLLRQSNTKAITAMRLLRDSGVHMYGFGLTAALRAYKIFARPIMEYGVAICHLTADIAKSLDDTQRRCLRMCLRRNPASPVGTVQVASLAGLPTMYARFQILQAKFVKRAYSLPRTTLLKVMIPQIEGFQSPYAWSKLVTNPLWRASRRLQRSPDPPPDPLKCAILDRLQAIHDQQRAEFVTVRRALPYPGWDPTLLLPCTTKERYRLIKWRIAWLPPTPSVSCLCGSKRANRAHFVDGCSILSSHIRSLSDLLPSPVLDDVHILDHVLNEFPLSFRRFDEKLVNIWRQLLFILREIDRCTSTSAFDPEPLPGSVLADAFDDHQ
;
A
#
# COMPACT_ATOMS: atom_id res chain seq x y z
N PRO A 1 19.91 18.13 -31.42
CA PRO A 1 20.33 17.62 -32.74
C PRO A 1 19.15 16.93 -33.43
N HIS A 2 18.61 17.58 -34.45
CA HIS A 2 17.40 17.23 -35.17
C HIS A 2 17.50 15.84 -35.82
N ASN A 3 16.47 15.02 -35.65
CA ASN A 3 16.25 13.86 -36.49
C ASN A 3 14.82 13.99 -37.06
N PRO A 4 14.64 14.41 -38.32
CA PRO A 4 13.33 14.38 -38.96
C PRO A 4 13.06 12.97 -39.45
N TYR A 5 11.89 12.43 -39.13
CA TYR A 5 11.41 11.20 -39.74
C TYR A 5 11.21 11.43 -41.25
N PHE A 6 11.93 10.66 -42.05
CA PHE A 6 11.77 10.58 -43.50
C PHE A 6 10.66 9.58 -43.81
N VAL A 7 9.67 9.94 -44.62
CA VAL A 7 8.71 9.00 -45.21
C VAL A 7 8.96 8.97 -46.73
N PRO A 8 9.18 7.80 -47.36
CA PRO A 8 9.43 7.71 -48.79
C PRO A 8 8.15 7.99 -49.58
N GLY A 9 8.27 8.78 -50.65
CA GLY A 9 7.17 9.13 -51.54
C GLY A 9 6.72 7.98 -52.44
N VAL A 10 5.42 7.94 -52.71
CA VAL A 10 4.81 7.19 -53.83
C VAL A 10 4.70 8.15 -55.03
N PRO A 11 5.09 7.75 -56.26
CA PRO A 11 5.11 8.64 -57.41
C PRO A 11 3.77 8.67 -58.15
N GLY A 12 3.33 9.88 -58.53
CA GLY A 12 2.45 10.07 -59.68
C GLY A 12 1.13 10.80 -59.42
N ALA A 13 1.16 12.13 -59.42
CA ALA A 13 0.07 12.94 -59.96
C ALA A 13 0.61 14.35 -60.26
N ARG A 14 0.75 14.69 -61.55
CA ARG A 14 1.09 16.04 -62.00
C ARG A 14 -0.15 16.93 -61.83
N GLY A 15 -0.16 17.69 -60.75
CA GLY A 15 -0.99 18.86 -60.55
C GLY A 15 -0.27 19.76 -59.55
N ARG A 16 0.00 21.02 -59.92
CA ARG A 16 0.51 22.02 -58.99
C ARG A 16 -0.58 22.32 -57.96
N SER A 17 -0.69 21.50 -56.94
CA SER A 17 -1.36 21.87 -55.70
C SER A 17 -0.50 22.89 -54.95
N PRO A 18 -1.08 23.91 -54.30
CA PRO A 18 -0.30 24.82 -53.48
C PRO A 18 0.41 24.00 -52.42
N VAL A 19 1.74 24.10 -52.37
CA VAL A 19 2.56 23.51 -51.31
C VAL A 19 1.99 24.05 -50.01
N PRO A 20 1.48 23.20 -49.10
CA PRO A 20 0.98 23.67 -47.82
C PRO A 20 2.13 24.39 -47.13
N ASP A 21 1.90 25.63 -46.71
CA ASP A 21 2.82 26.34 -45.84
C ASP A 21 2.85 25.59 -44.51
N TYR A 22 3.72 24.59 -44.41
CA TYR A 22 4.02 23.87 -43.19
C TYR A 22 4.86 24.79 -42.29
N SER A 23 4.26 25.90 -41.86
CA SER A 23 4.72 26.60 -40.68
C SER A 23 4.81 25.55 -39.57
N TYR A 24 6.03 25.29 -39.09
CA TYR A 24 6.26 24.33 -38.02
C TYR A 24 5.49 24.84 -36.79
N VAL A 25 4.31 24.28 -36.53
CA VAL A 25 3.59 24.52 -35.28
C VAL A 25 4.23 23.62 -34.24
N PRO A 26 5.00 24.15 -33.27
CA PRO A 26 5.49 23.33 -32.17
C PRO A 26 4.28 22.80 -31.39
N LEU A 27 4.05 21.49 -31.49
CA LEU A 27 2.90 20.84 -30.89
C LEU A 27 3.27 20.41 -29.47
N ASN A 28 2.98 21.29 -28.52
CA ASN A 28 3.17 21.03 -27.10
C ASN A 28 2.03 20.14 -26.60
N CYS A 29 2.23 18.82 -26.64
CA CYS A 29 1.24 17.86 -26.20
C CYS A 29 1.80 16.75 -25.32
N PHE A 30 0.90 16.14 -24.56
CA PHE A 30 1.08 14.85 -23.93
C PHE A 30 0.14 13.85 -24.61
N MET A 31 0.66 12.68 -24.95
CA MET A 31 -0.11 11.63 -25.64
C MET A 31 0.03 10.32 -24.89
N TYR A 32 -1.09 9.64 -24.68
CA TYR A 32 -1.14 8.28 -24.17
C TYR A 32 -2.33 7.56 -24.78
N ALA A 33 -2.09 6.63 -25.71
CA ALA A 33 -3.14 6.04 -26.54
C ALA A 33 -4.01 7.16 -27.20
N ASP A 34 -5.33 7.13 -26.99
CA ASP A 34 -6.28 8.13 -27.45
C ASP A 34 -6.38 9.38 -26.53
N ASP A 35 -5.84 9.31 -25.31
CA ASP A 35 -5.80 10.44 -24.38
C ASP A 35 -4.68 11.42 -24.78
N VAL A 36 -5.08 12.51 -25.45
CA VAL A 36 -4.20 13.60 -25.86
C VAL A 36 -4.54 14.89 -25.11
N ALA A 37 -3.52 15.54 -24.54
CA ALA A 37 -3.63 16.85 -23.91
C ALA A 37 -2.75 17.86 -24.66
N LEU A 38 -3.37 18.94 -25.15
CA LEU A 38 -2.68 20.08 -25.77
C LEU A 38 -2.41 21.15 -24.72
N VAL A 39 -1.21 21.72 -24.70
CA VAL A 39 -0.79 22.70 -23.68
C VAL A 39 -0.14 23.90 -24.35
N GLY A 40 -0.70 25.09 -24.16
CA GLY A 40 -0.12 26.32 -24.71
C GLY A 40 -0.94 27.55 -24.37
N ARG A 41 -0.54 28.69 -24.92
CA ARG A 41 -1.38 29.90 -24.90
C ARG A 41 -2.59 29.69 -25.82
N PRO A 42 -3.69 30.43 -25.65
CA PRO A 42 -4.88 30.28 -26.49
C PRO A 42 -4.55 30.24 -27.99
N VAL A 43 -3.77 31.19 -28.51
CA VAL A 43 -3.36 31.23 -29.91
C VAL A 43 -2.61 29.97 -30.39
N ASP A 44 -1.78 29.39 -29.52
CA ASP A 44 -1.02 28.18 -29.85
C ASP A 44 -1.97 26.97 -29.89
N VAL A 45 -2.91 26.88 -28.94
CA VAL A 45 -3.91 25.80 -28.88
C VAL A 45 -4.85 25.83 -30.08
N HIS A 46 -5.30 26.99 -30.54
CA HIS A 46 -6.11 27.10 -31.77
C HIS A 46 -5.37 26.55 -33.00
N ARG A 47 -4.07 26.84 -33.13
CA ARG A 47 -3.24 26.29 -34.21
C ARG A 47 -3.06 24.78 -34.08
N MET A 48 -2.83 24.29 -32.86
CA MET A 48 -2.71 22.87 -32.57
C MET A 48 -4.02 22.11 -32.85
N LEU A 49 -5.18 22.68 -32.53
CA LEU A 49 -6.50 22.10 -32.84
C LEU A 49 -6.67 21.88 -34.35
N LYS A 50 -6.37 22.89 -35.18
CA LYS A 50 -6.34 22.72 -36.64
C LYS A 50 -5.36 21.65 -37.10
N ALA A 51 -4.17 21.59 -36.51
CA ALA A 51 -3.18 20.57 -36.86
C ALA A 51 -3.66 19.16 -36.52
N VAL A 52 -4.30 18.95 -35.36
CA VAL A 52 -4.82 17.63 -34.98
C VAL A 52 -6.05 17.22 -35.80
N GLU A 53 -6.85 18.16 -36.29
CA GLU A 53 -7.92 17.88 -37.26
C GLU A 53 -7.34 17.36 -38.59
N VAL A 54 -6.40 18.11 -39.18
CA VAL A 54 -5.73 17.71 -40.42
C VAL A 54 -5.05 16.35 -40.26
N HIS A 55 -4.36 16.15 -39.14
CA HIS A 55 -3.73 14.88 -38.81
C HIS A 55 -4.76 13.74 -38.73
N SER A 56 -5.88 13.94 -38.03
CA SER A 56 -6.91 12.90 -37.89
C SER A 56 -7.46 12.45 -39.26
N VAL A 57 -7.72 13.40 -40.16
CA VAL A 57 -8.21 13.13 -41.52
C VAL A 57 -7.16 12.38 -42.32
N LEU A 58 -5.89 12.80 -42.25
CA LEU A 58 -4.78 12.16 -42.97
C LEU A 58 -4.58 10.70 -42.57
N PHE A 59 -4.77 10.37 -41.28
CA PHE A 59 -4.56 9.04 -40.73
C PHE A 59 -5.85 8.23 -40.54
N GLY A 60 -6.98 8.72 -41.06
CA GLY A 60 -8.23 7.95 -41.13
C GLY A 60 -8.91 7.70 -39.78
N TYR A 61 -8.77 8.61 -38.80
CA TYR A 61 -9.51 8.54 -37.53
C TYR A 61 -10.17 9.89 -37.21
N ARG A 62 -11.02 9.93 -36.18
CA ARG A 62 -11.62 11.18 -35.68
C ARG A 62 -11.50 11.29 -34.17
N TRP A 63 -11.25 12.51 -33.72
CA TRP A 63 -11.42 12.91 -32.32
C TRP A 63 -12.91 13.01 -31.98
N SER A 64 -13.25 12.88 -30.70
CA SER A 64 -14.64 13.00 -30.22
C SER A 64 -14.79 14.34 -29.48
N PRO A 65 -15.30 15.41 -30.11
CA PRO A 65 -15.43 16.73 -29.45
C PRO A 65 -16.20 16.66 -28.13
N SER A 66 -17.21 15.79 -28.05
CA SER A 66 -18.01 15.52 -26.84
C SER A 66 -17.24 14.95 -25.64
N LYS A 67 -16.01 14.46 -25.84
CA LYS A 67 -15.11 13.97 -24.79
C LYS A 67 -13.93 14.91 -24.54
N CYS A 68 -13.84 16.00 -25.29
CA CYS A 68 -12.78 16.99 -25.16
C CYS A 68 -13.27 18.15 -24.29
N GLU A 69 -12.38 18.70 -23.48
CA GLU A 69 -12.67 19.83 -22.61
C GLU A 69 -11.47 20.78 -22.60
N VAL A 70 -11.72 22.06 -22.33
CA VAL A 70 -10.67 23.07 -22.21
C VAL A 70 -10.57 23.55 -20.77
N LEU A 71 -9.36 23.46 -20.20
CA LEU A 71 -9.05 23.97 -18.87
C LEU A 71 -8.32 25.33 -19.00
N ASN A 72 -8.64 26.29 -18.13
CA ASN A 72 -7.99 27.61 -18.06
C ASN A 72 -8.20 28.53 -19.28
N ALA A 73 -9.31 28.36 -20.01
CA ALA A 73 -9.74 29.32 -21.03
C ALA A 73 -10.41 30.56 -20.43
N SER A 74 -10.26 31.72 -21.07
CA SER A 74 -11.15 32.87 -20.82
C SER A 74 -12.57 32.54 -21.29
N GLN A 75 -13.59 33.19 -20.71
CA GLN A 75 -14.97 33.05 -21.23
C GLN A 75 -15.14 33.60 -22.64
N GLU A 76 -14.22 34.46 -23.08
CA GLU A 76 -14.21 35.07 -24.41
C GLU A 76 -13.47 34.22 -25.46
N ASP A 77 -12.72 33.18 -25.04
CA ASP A 77 -11.99 32.31 -25.95
C ASP A 77 -12.87 31.13 -26.41
N GLU A 78 -13.13 31.02 -27.71
CA GLU A 78 -13.86 29.89 -28.30
C GLU A 78 -12.92 28.89 -28.96
N PHE A 79 -12.81 27.69 -28.38
CA PHE A 79 -12.00 26.61 -28.94
C PHE A 79 -12.86 25.63 -29.72
N LEU A 80 -12.53 25.42 -30.99
CA LEU A 80 -13.31 24.59 -31.91
C LEU A 80 -12.54 23.33 -32.31
N LEU A 81 -13.26 22.20 -32.43
CA LEU A 81 -12.77 20.96 -33.02
C LEU A 81 -13.80 20.42 -34.02
N TYR A 82 -13.44 20.35 -35.29
CA TYR A 82 -14.33 20.11 -36.44
C TYR A 82 -15.50 21.11 -36.52
N GLY A 83 -15.29 22.34 -36.07
CA GLY A 83 -16.33 23.36 -35.99
C GLY A 83 -17.27 23.23 -34.78
N GLU A 84 -17.08 22.23 -33.92
CA GLU A 84 -17.83 22.10 -32.67
C GLU A 84 -17.09 22.80 -31.51
N ALA A 85 -17.78 23.63 -30.74
CA ALA A 85 -17.22 24.32 -29.59
C ALA A 85 -16.94 23.35 -28.43
N LEU A 86 -15.72 23.41 -27.91
CA LEU A 86 -15.28 22.59 -26.79
C LEU A 86 -15.71 23.23 -25.46
N PRO A 87 -16.32 22.47 -24.54
CA PRO A 87 -16.74 22.98 -23.25
C PRO A 87 -15.54 23.41 -22.38
N ILE A 88 -15.68 24.55 -21.72
CA ILE A 88 -14.71 25.03 -20.73
C ILE A 88 -15.00 24.39 -19.37
N CYS A 89 -13.97 23.81 -18.75
CA CYS A 89 -14.07 23.14 -17.46
C CYS A 89 -13.18 23.81 -16.40
N LYS A 90 -13.56 23.67 -15.12
CA LYS A 90 -12.74 24.08 -13.96
C LYS A 90 -11.79 22.98 -13.49
N SER A 91 -12.08 21.73 -13.85
CA SER A 91 -11.23 20.59 -13.55
C SER A 91 -11.26 19.61 -14.70
N PHE A 92 -10.08 19.16 -15.12
CA PHE A 92 -9.87 18.22 -16.22
C PHE A 92 -9.19 16.96 -15.71
N ARG A 93 -9.58 15.79 -16.20
CA ARG A 93 -8.95 14.52 -15.81
C ARG A 93 -8.04 14.01 -16.93
N TYR A 94 -6.74 13.87 -16.64
CA TYR A 94 -5.79 13.24 -17.55
C TYR A 94 -5.19 11.99 -16.88
N LEU A 95 -5.34 10.83 -17.52
CA LEU A 95 -4.89 9.53 -16.99
C LEU A 95 -5.38 9.26 -15.56
N GLY A 96 -6.63 9.64 -15.26
CA GLY A 96 -7.20 9.45 -13.92
C GLY A 96 -6.75 10.46 -12.86
N ILE A 97 -5.84 11.39 -13.17
CA ILE A 97 -5.39 12.45 -12.27
C ILE A 97 -6.18 13.74 -12.56
N PRO A 98 -6.85 14.33 -11.56
CA PRO A 98 -7.57 15.58 -11.73
C PRO A 98 -6.61 16.77 -11.71
N PHE A 99 -6.80 17.69 -12.65
CA PHE A 99 -6.13 18.98 -12.76
C PHE A 99 -7.15 20.09 -12.54
N SER A 100 -6.69 21.20 -11.98
CA SER A 100 -7.38 22.49 -11.89
C SER A 100 -6.47 23.58 -12.44
N SER A 101 -6.87 24.85 -12.33
CA SER A 101 -6.05 25.97 -12.76
C SER A 101 -4.67 26.05 -12.12
N GLY A 102 -4.53 25.50 -10.91
CA GLY A 102 -3.27 25.43 -10.17
C GLY A 102 -2.42 24.18 -10.42
N GLY A 103 -2.79 23.31 -11.38
CA GLY A 103 -2.13 22.03 -11.63
C GLY A 103 -2.90 20.87 -11.00
N ILE A 104 -2.21 19.86 -10.44
CA ILE A 104 -2.88 18.67 -9.87
C ILE A 104 -3.80 19.09 -8.70
N ASP A 105 -5.09 18.78 -8.80
CA ASP A 105 -6.06 18.96 -7.72
C ASP A 105 -5.91 17.82 -6.70
N ARG A 106 -5.04 18.06 -5.71
CA ARG A 106 -4.69 17.07 -4.68
C ARG A 106 -5.90 16.67 -3.83
N ASP A 107 -6.77 17.62 -3.50
CA ASP A 107 -7.91 17.37 -2.62
C ASP A 107 -8.97 16.54 -3.34
N LEU A 108 -9.21 16.82 -4.62
CA LEU A 108 -10.08 15.99 -5.45
C LEU A 108 -9.48 14.60 -5.68
N LEU A 109 -8.17 14.51 -5.97
CA LEU A 109 -7.46 13.24 -6.15
C LEU A 109 -7.60 12.35 -4.91
N LEU A 110 -7.36 12.90 -3.71
CA LEU A 110 -7.42 12.15 -2.45
C LEU A 110 -8.85 11.78 -2.07
N ARG A 111 -9.82 12.68 -2.22
CA ARG A 111 -11.23 12.35 -1.96
C ARG A 111 -11.70 11.20 -2.85
N GLN A 112 -11.38 11.26 -4.15
CA GLN A 112 -11.79 10.23 -5.11
C GLN A 112 -11.08 8.89 -4.84
N SER A 113 -9.76 8.89 -4.64
CA SER A 113 -8.99 7.68 -4.36
C SER A 113 -9.38 7.03 -3.03
N ASN A 114 -9.55 7.81 -1.95
CA ASN A 114 -9.98 7.28 -0.65
C ASN A 114 -11.38 6.68 -0.73
N THR A 115 -12.31 7.36 -1.40
CA THR A 115 -13.68 6.84 -1.60
C THR A 115 -13.64 5.53 -2.37
N LYS A 116 -12.92 5.49 -3.50
CA LYS A 116 -12.78 4.27 -4.31
C LYS A 116 -12.13 3.13 -3.54
N ALA A 117 -11.09 3.39 -2.75
CA ALA A 117 -10.42 2.38 -1.94
C ALA A 117 -11.33 1.79 -0.86
N ILE A 118 -12.12 2.65 -0.19
CA ILE A 118 -13.11 2.21 0.80
C ILE A 118 -14.20 1.36 0.12
N THR A 119 -14.71 1.79 -1.03
CA THR A 119 -15.72 1.04 -1.79
C THR A 119 -15.18 -0.33 -2.23
N ALA A 120 -13.96 -0.38 -2.77
CA ALA A 120 -13.32 -1.63 -3.16
C ALA A 120 -13.15 -2.57 -1.96
N MET A 121 -12.67 -2.07 -0.83
CA MET A 121 -12.50 -2.89 0.37
C MET A 121 -13.84 -3.32 0.98
N ARG A 122 -14.90 -2.50 0.85
CA ARG A 122 -16.25 -2.88 1.27
C ARG A 122 -16.79 -4.04 0.42
N LEU A 123 -16.65 -3.96 -0.90
CA LEU A 123 -17.05 -5.04 -1.81
C LEU A 123 -16.34 -6.36 -1.47
N LEU A 124 -15.03 -6.30 -1.22
CA LEU A 124 -14.24 -7.46 -0.79
C LEU A 124 -14.78 -8.03 0.54
N ARG A 125 -14.97 -7.16 1.54
CA ARG A 125 -15.52 -7.57 2.84
C ARG A 125 -16.87 -8.25 2.69
N ASP A 126 -17.77 -7.68 1.89
CA ASP A 126 -19.14 -8.19 1.70
C ASP A 126 -19.12 -9.52 0.93
N SER A 127 -18.06 -9.80 0.17
CA SER A 127 -17.78 -11.08 -0.48
C SER A 127 -17.08 -12.11 0.44
N GLY A 128 -17.02 -11.86 1.75
CA GLY A 128 -16.40 -12.77 2.73
C GLY A 128 -14.89 -12.59 2.93
N VAL A 129 -14.26 -11.60 2.29
CA VAL A 129 -12.82 -11.29 2.43
C VAL A 129 -12.59 -10.48 3.72
N HIS A 130 -12.76 -11.15 4.85
CA HIS A 130 -12.56 -10.62 6.20
C HIS A 130 -12.16 -11.72 7.17
N MET A 131 -11.78 -11.35 8.40
CA MET A 131 -11.30 -12.26 9.43
C MET A 131 -12.19 -13.50 9.58
N TYR A 132 -13.51 -13.33 9.70
CA TYR A 132 -14.44 -14.44 9.93
C TYR A 132 -14.85 -15.26 8.69
N GLY A 133 -14.29 -14.97 7.52
CA GLY A 133 -14.63 -15.59 6.25
C GLY A 133 -13.40 -16.28 5.68
N PHE A 134 -12.84 -15.75 4.58
CA PHE A 134 -11.57 -16.24 4.02
C PHE A 134 -10.32 -16.02 4.91
N GLY A 135 -10.49 -15.46 6.10
CA GLY A 135 -9.42 -15.25 7.08
C GLY A 135 -8.74 -13.89 6.97
N LEU A 136 -8.11 -13.47 8.07
CA LEU A 136 -7.46 -12.17 8.15
C LEU A 136 -6.29 -12.06 7.17
N THR A 137 -5.53 -13.14 6.96
CA THR A 137 -4.41 -13.18 6.01
C THR A 137 -4.86 -12.84 4.60
N ALA A 138 -5.94 -13.47 4.12
CA ALA A 138 -6.53 -13.18 2.81
C ALA A 138 -7.02 -11.74 2.74
N ALA A 139 -7.69 -11.26 3.79
CA ALA A 139 -8.18 -9.88 3.85
C ALA A 139 -7.05 -8.82 3.78
N LEU A 140 -5.97 -9.02 4.53
CA LEU A 140 -4.81 -8.12 4.52
C LEU A 140 -4.05 -8.18 3.18
N ARG A 141 -3.98 -9.35 2.53
CA ARG A 141 -3.46 -9.46 1.15
C ARG A 141 -4.35 -8.71 0.16
N ALA A 142 -5.66 -8.91 0.23
CA ALA A 142 -6.61 -8.22 -0.64
C ALA A 142 -6.56 -6.70 -0.46
N TYR A 143 -6.41 -6.20 0.77
CA TYR A 143 -6.13 -4.79 1.02
C TYR A 143 -4.87 -4.32 0.29
N LYS A 144 -3.75 -5.04 0.43
CA LYS A 144 -2.45 -4.69 -0.21
C LYS A 144 -2.51 -4.70 -1.74
N ILE A 145 -3.33 -5.58 -2.32
CA ILE A 145 -3.39 -5.85 -3.77
C ILE A 145 -4.43 -4.96 -4.46
N PHE A 146 -5.60 -4.75 -3.86
CA PHE A 146 -6.73 -4.10 -4.53
C PHE A 146 -7.02 -2.70 -3.98
N ALA A 147 -7.03 -2.51 -2.65
CA ALA A 147 -7.45 -1.24 -2.07
C ALA A 147 -6.29 -0.23 -1.96
N ARG A 148 -5.12 -0.68 -1.49
CA ARG A 148 -3.96 0.20 -1.28
C ARG A 148 -3.46 0.84 -2.58
N PRO A 149 -3.34 0.14 -3.73
CA PRO A 149 -2.90 0.76 -4.98
C PRO A 149 -3.80 1.90 -5.46
N ILE A 150 -5.11 1.83 -5.19
CA ILE A 150 -6.05 2.93 -5.50
C ILE A 150 -5.65 4.21 -4.76
N MET A 151 -5.24 4.10 -3.49
CA MET A 151 -4.78 5.21 -2.66
C MET A 151 -3.38 5.71 -3.07
N GLU A 152 -2.56 4.83 -3.66
CA GLU A 152 -1.18 5.12 -4.04
C GLU A 152 -1.06 5.70 -5.45
N TYR A 153 -2.10 5.60 -6.28
CA TYR A 153 -2.07 6.12 -7.64
C TYR A 153 -2.02 7.66 -7.65
N GLY A 154 -1.07 8.21 -8.41
CA GLY A 154 -0.87 9.66 -8.54
C GLY A 154 -0.18 10.34 -7.34
N VAL A 155 -0.17 9.76 -6.15
CA VAL A 155 0.40 10.43 -4.96
C VAL A 155 1.93 10.57 -5.02
N ALA A 156 2.63 9.70 -5.74
CA ALA A 156 4.10 9.74 -5.86
C ALA A 156 4.65 11.05 -6.45
N ILE A 157 3.84 11.76 -7.24
CA ILE A 157 4.19 13.04 -7.88
C ILE A 157 3.57 14.25 -7.16
N CYS A 158 2.76 14.01 -6.12
CA CYS A 158 2.24 15.07 -5.27
C CYS A 158 3.25 15.48 -4.20
N HIS A 159 3.02 16.65 -3.58
CA HIS A 159 3.76 17.05 -2.38
C HIS A 159 3.11 16.45 -1.13
N LEU A 160 3.93 15.96 -0.20
CA LEU A 160 3.49 15.39 1.08
C LEU A 160 3.19 16.50 2.09
N THR A 161 1.92 16.71 2.39
CA THR A 161 1.52 17.49 3.57
C THR A 161 1.07 16.55 4.68
N ALA A 162 1.10 17.04 5.92
CA ALA A 162 0.62 16.27 7.08
C ALA A 162 -0.86 15.86 6.92
N ASP A 163 -1.68 16.73 6.33
CA ASP A 163 -3.12 16.47 6.12
C ASP A 163 -3.36 15.33 5.13
N ILE A 164 -2.60 15.30 4.03
CA ILE A 164 -2.65 14.23 3.03
C ILE A 164 -2.28 12.90 3.68
N ALA A 165 -1.19 12.90 4.44
CA ALA A 165 -0.71 11.73 5.16
C ALA A 165 -1.76 11.19 6.14
N LYS A 166 -2.33 12.08 6.95
CA LYS A 166 -3.38 11.76 7.92
C LYS A 166 -4.63 11.18 7.24
N SER A 167 -5.08 11.79 6.15
CA SER A 167 -6.24 11.34 5.38
C SER A 167 -6.06 9.94 4.79
N LEU A 168 -4.86 9.65 4.26
CA LEU A 168 -4.51 8.32 3.78
C LEU A 168 -4.40 7.31 4.92
N ASP A 169 -3.78 7.67 6.05
CA ASP A 169 -3.70 6.80 7.22
C ASP A 169 -5.09 6.48 7.79
N ASP A 170 -6.00 7.46 7.84
CA ASP A 170 -7.39 7.24 8.25
C ASP A 170 -8.12 6.28 7.32
N THR A 171 -7.86 6.39 6.01
CA THR A 171 -8.43 5.48 5.02
C THR A 171 -7.86 4.07 5.17
N GLN A 172 -6.54 3.92 5.39
CA GLN A 172 -5.93 2.63 5.71
C GLN A 172 -6.57 2.02 6.97
N ARG A 173 -6.72 2.79 8.06
CA ARG A 173 -7.37 2.33 9.29
C ARG A 173 -8.79 1.84 9.05
N ARG A 174 -9.59 2.54 8.24
CA ARG A 174 -10.95 2.12 7.85
C ARG A 174 -10.94 0.79 7.10
N CYS A 175 -10.01 0.62 6.15
CA CYS A 175 -9.85 -0.64 5.42
C CYS A 175 -9.43 -1.81 6.32
N LEU A 176 -8.51 -1.58 7.26
CA LEU A 176 -8.08 -2.61 8.21
C LEU A 176 -9.21 -3.01 9.19
N ARG A 177 -10.07 -2.08 9.60
CA ARG A 177 -11.28 -2.42 10.38
C ARG A 177 -12.22 -3.33 9.59
N MET A 178 -12.37 -3.10 8.28
CA MET A 178 -13.15 -4.00 7.42
C MET A 178 -12.53 -5.39 7.32
N CYS A 179 -11.19 -5.49 7.28
CA CYS A 179 -10.50 -6.78 7.36
C CYS A 179 -10.82 -7.54 8.65
N LEU A 180 -11.03 -6.84 9.78
CA LEU A 180 -11.45 -7.43 11.06
C LEU A 180 -12.97 -7.66 11.17
N ARG A 181 -13.74 -7.39 10.10
CA ARG A 181 -15.21 -7.36 10.11
C ARG A 181 -15.78 -6.43 11.19
N ARG A 182 -15.08 -5.32 11.46
CA ARG A 182 -15.55 -4.26 12.37
C ARG A 182 -16.17 -3.13 11.55
N ASN A 183 -17.02 -2.35 12.22
CA ASN A 183 -17.54 -1.11 11.64
C ASN A 183 -16.35 -0.20 11.27
N PRO A 184 -16.26 0.33 10.03
CA PRO A 184 -15.21 1.26 9.63
C PRO A 184 -15.06 2.48 10.53
N ALA A 185 -16.13 2.89 11.22
CA ALA A 185 -16.15 4.01 12.17
C ALA A 185 -15.75 3.61 13.61
N SER A 186 -15.52 2.33 13.89
CA SER A 186 -15.17 1.85 15.23
C SER A 186 -13.90 2.52 15.77
N PRO A 187 -13.81 2.86 17.07
CA PRO A 187 -12.61 3.45 17.67
C PRO A 187 -11.45 2.45 17.83
N VAL A 188 -11.67 1.17 17.51
CA VAL A 188 -10.66 0.12 17.66
C VAL A 188 -9.38 0.49 16.89
N GLY A 189 -8.26 0.48 17.63
CA GLY A 189 -6.92 0.64 17.08
C GLY A 189 -6.58 -0.48 16.09
N THR A 190 -5.91 -0.13 15.00
CA THR A 190 -5.51 -1.07 13.94
C THR A 190 -4.00 -1.17 13.78
N VAL A 191 -3.22 -0.46 14.61
CA VAL A 191 -1.75 -0.44 14.55
C VAL A 191 -1.19 -1.85 14.72
N GLN A 192 -1.70 -2.62 15.68
CA GLN A 192 -1.28 -4.00 15.90
C GLN A 192 -1.62 -4.91 14.70
N VAL A 193 -2.75 -4.69 14.02
CA VAL A 193 -3.14 -5.45 12.83
C VAL A 193 -2.27 -5.09 11.62
N ALA A 194 -1.93 -3.82 11.48
CA ALA A 194 -0.98 -3.37 10.47
C ALA A 194 0.40 -4.00 10.70
N SER A 195 0.87 -4.02 11.94
CA SER A 195 2.14 -4.63 12.34
C SER A 195 2.20 -6.13 11.97
N LEU A 196 1.14 -6.90 12.25
CA LEU A 196 1.09 -8.34 11.90
C LEU A 196 1.26 -8.64 10.41
N ALA A 197 0.96 -7.69 9.51
CA ALA A 197 1.14 -7.86 8.06
C ALA A 197 2.29 -7.02 7.48
N GLY A 198 3.15 -6.47 8.35
CA GLY A 198 4.26 -5.61 7.97
C GLY A 198 3.79 -4.41 7.15
N LEU A 199 2.63 -3.85 7.50
CA LEU A 199 2.06 -2.69 6.83
C LEU A 199 2.61 -1.41 7.44
N PRO A 200 3.42 -0.64 6.70
CA PRO A 200 3.82 0.68 7.17
C PRO A 200 2.63 1.67 7.16
N THR A 201 2.83 2.82 7.79
CA THR A 201 1.90 3.95 7.63
C THR A 201 1.84 4.40 6.17
N MET A 202 0.73 4.99 5.76
CA MET A 202 0.59 5.56 4.43
C MET A 202 1.54 6.74 4.22
N TYR A 203 1.90 7.46 5.28
CA TYR A 203 3.00 8.45 5.23
C TYR A 203 4.32 7.82 4.76
N ALA A 204 4.72 6.69 5.37
CA ALA A 204 5.94 6.01 4.97
C ALA A 204 5.84 5.39 3.57
N ARG A 205 4.68 4.82 3.21
CA ARG A 205 4.42 4.35 1.83
C ARG A 205 4.59 5.47 0.82
N PHE A 206 4.03 6.63 1.09
CA PHE A 206 4.16 7.79 0.24
C PHE A 206 5.64 8.18 0.07
N GLN A 207 6.40 8.28 1.16
CA GLN A 207 7.82 8.61 1.11
C GLN A 207 8.58 7.63 0.21
N ILE A 208 8.28 6.33 0.32
CA ILE A 208 8.87 5.26 -0.50
C ILE A 208 8.52 5.45 -1.98
N LEU A 209 7.24 5.69 -2.30
CA LEU A 209 6.78 5.85 -3.68
C LEU A 209 7.40 7.07 -4.36
N GLN A 210 7.43 8.20 -3.65
CA GLN A 210 8.07 9.42 -4.13
C GLN A 210 9.57 9.24 -4.34
N ALA A 211 10.28 8.60 -3.40
CA ALA A 211 11.70 8.33 -3.57
C ALA A 211 11.99 7.40 -4.76
N LYS A 212 11.14 6.38 -4.98
CA LYS A 212 11.21 5.51 -6.16
C LYS A 212 10.96 6.27 -7.47
N PHE A 213 9.98 7.16 -7.47
CA PHE A 213 9.68 8.03 -8.61
C PHE A 213 10.89 8.91 -8.94
N VAL A 214 11.47 9.59 -7.95
CA VAL A 214 12.65 10.44 -8.12
C VAL A 214 13.85 9.62 -8.62
N LYS A 215 14.14 8.46 -8.02
CA LYS A 215 15.19 7.54 -8.51
C LYS A 215 14.99 7.18 -9.97
N ARG A 216 13.75 6.85 -10.36
CA ARG A 216 13.40 6.51 -11.75
C ARG A 216 13.61 7.70 -12.67
N ALA A 217 13.15 8.89 -12.30
CA ALA A 217 13.27 10.06 -13.13
C ALA A 217 14.72 10.45 -13.43
N TYR A 218 15.64 10.30 -12.46
CA TYR A 218 17.07 10.49 -12.71
C TYR A 218 17.71 9.35 -13.53
N SER A 219 17.13 8.15 -13.56
CA SER A 219 17.64 7.02 -14.37
C SER A 219 17.02 6.92 -15.76
N LEU A 220 16.09 7.81 -16.13
CA LEU A 220 15.52 7.85 -17.47
C LEU A 220 16.58 8.22 -18.53
N PRO A 221 16.44 7.71 -19.78
CA PRO A 221 17.28 8.12 -20.90
C PRO A 221 17.23 9.64 -21.11
N ARG A 222 18.36 10.21 -21.58
CA ARG A 222 18.48 11.65 -21.87
C ARG A 222 17.50 12.15 -22.92
N THR A 223 16.92 11.25 -23.73
CA THR A 223 15.94 11.55 -24.76
C THR A 223 14.51 11.70 -24.23
N THR A 224 14.26 11.31 -22.97
CA THR A 224 12.92 11.44 -22.39
C THR A 224 12.65 12.88 -21.96
N LEU A 225 11.42 13.35 -22.18
CA LEU A 225 11.00 14.71 -21.86
C LEU A 225 11.34 15.10 -20.41
N LEU A 226 10.95 14.26 -19.44
CA LEU A 226 11.22 14.53 -18.03
C LEU A 226 12.72 14.70 -17.76
N LYS A 227 13.58 13.85 -18.34
CA LYS A 227 15.03 13.94 -18.14
C LYS A 227 15.62 15.22 -18.75
N VAL A 228 15.12 15.65 -19.90
CA VAL A 228 15.50 16.92 -20.55
C VAL A 228 15.05 18.12 -19.72
N MET A 229 13.87 18.04 -19.10
CA MET A 229 13.30 19.15 -18.32
C MET A 229 13.88 19.29 -16.92
N ILE A 230 14.44 18.23 -16.31
CA ILE A 230 14.96 18.27 -14.93
C ILE A 230 15.87 19.48 -14.66
N PRO A 231 16.92 19.78 -15.47
CA PRO A 231 17.79 20.93 -15.22
C PRO A 231 17.05 22.27 -15.22
N GLN A 232 16.04 22.41 -16.09
CA GLN A 232 15.21 23.61 -16.16
C GLN A 232 14.34 23.72 -14.92
N ILE A 233 13.63 22.64 -14.56
CA ILE A 233 12.72 22.59 -13.41
C ILE A 233 13.47 22.81 -12.08
N GLU A 234 14.71 22.34 -11.97
CA GLU A 234 15.56 22.58 -10.79
C GLU A 234 16.02 24.04 -10.66
N GLY A 235 16.20 24.73 -11.79
CA GLY A 235 16.62 26.14 -11.82
C GLY A 235 15.50 27.14 -11.52
N PHE A 236 14.23 26.75 -11.66
CA PHE A 236 13.10 27.62 -11.31
C PHE A 236 12.93 27.72 -9.78
N GLN A 237 13.13 28.91 -9.22
CA GLN A 237 12.79 29.26 -7.82
C GLN A 237 11.27 29.35 -7.59
N SER A 238 10.53 28.35 -8.02
CA SER A 238 9.09 28.31 -7.86
C SER A 238 8.70 27.22 -6.87
N PRO A 239 7.57 27.36 -6.16
CA PRO A 239 6.99 26.33 -5.30
C PRO A 239 6.60 25.02 -6.02
N TYR A 240 7.07 24.79 -7.25
CA TYR A 240 6.81 23.60 -8.05
C TYR A 240 7.14 22.31 -7.28
N ALA A 241 6.34 21.28 -7.56
CA ALA A 241 6.40 19.98 -6.91
C ALA A 241 7.82 19.40 -6.89
N TRP A 242 8.60 19.56 -7.96
CA TRP A 242 9.89 18.88 -8.15
C TRP A 242 10.92 19.15 -7.05
N SER A 243 11.16 20.43 -6.70
CA SER A 243 12.11 20.81 -5.65
C SER A 243 11.74 20.17 -4.31
N LYS A 244 10.43 20.02 -4.05
CA LYS A 244 9.89 19.32 -2.88
C LYS A 244 9.94 17.79 -3.01
N LEU A 245 9.94 17.21 -4.21
CA LEU A 245 10.12 15.76 -4.40
C LEU A 245 11.57 15.36 -4.08
N VAL A 246 12.55 16.15 -4.54
CA VAL A 246 13.98 15.85 -4.32
C VAL A 246 14.45 16.12 -2.89
N THR A 247 13.64 16.80 -2.06
CA THR A 247 13.91 16.93 -0.62
C THR A 247 13.47 15.71 0.20
N ASN A 248 12.86 14.70 -0.44
CA ASN A 248 12.43 13.48 0.21
C ASN A 248 13.55 12.84 1.06
N PRO A 249 13.28 12.47 2.33
CA PRO A 249 14.31 11.99 3.24
C PRO A 249 14.94 10.66 2.81
N LEU A 250 14.15 9.76 2.20
CA LEU A 250 14.66 8.48 1.69
C LEU A 250 15.56 8.67 0.47
N TRP A 251 15.19 9.60 -0.42
CA TRP A 251 16.03 9.95 -1.56
C TRP A 251 17.37 10.55 -1.11
N ARG A 252 17.34 11.47 -0.14
CA ARG A 252 18.55 12.05 0.45
C ARG A 252 19.42 11.01 1.16
N ALA A 253 18.82 10.13 1.94
CA ALA A 253 19.52 9.02 2.59
C ALA A 253 20.18 8.09 1.56
N SER A 254 19.45 7.71 0.50
CA SER A 254 19.99 6.92 -0.61
C SER A 254 21.18 7.59 -1.28
N ARG A 255 21.14 8.91 -1.49
CA ARG A 255 22.26 9.68 -2.07
C ARG A 255 23.48 9.75 -1.17
N ARG A 256 23.29 9.77 0.16
CA ARG A 256 24.38 9.68 1.14
C ARG A 256 25.02 8.30 1.12
N LEU A 257 24.22 7.24 1.14
CA LEU A 257 24.68 5.86 1.04
C LEU A 257 25.38 5.57 -0.30
N GLN A 258 24.95 6.20 -1.40
CA GLN A 258 25.63 6.07 -2.69
C GLN A 258 27.05 6.68 -2.67
N ARG A 259 27.32 7.63 -1.78
CA ARG A 259 28.61 8.33 -1.67
C ARG A 259 29.50 7.76 -0.56
N SER A 260 29.07 6.71 0.15
CA SER A 260 29.93 6.08 1.16
C SER A 260 31.11 5.36 0.50
N PRO A 261 32.22 5.14 1.23
CA PRO A 261 33.38 4.41 0.72
C PRO A 261 33.03 2.99 0.22
N ASP A 262 32.09 2.34 0.88
CA ASP A 262 31.52 1.06 0.48
C ASP A 262 29.99 1.22 0.30
N PRO A 263 29.53 1.57 -0.92
CA PRO A 263 28.11 1.80 -1.18
C PRO A 263 27.37 0.46 -1.33
N PRO A 264 26.22 0.27 -0.66
CA PRO A 264 25.44 -0.96 -0.83
C PRO A 264 24.93 -1.11 -2.28
N PRO A 265 24.66 -2.33 -2.77
CA PRO A 265 24.21 -2.57 -4.14
C PRO A 265 22.93 -1.82 -4.54
N ASP A 266 21.99 -1.63 -3.60
CA ASP A 266 20.83 -0.76 -3.78
C ASP A 266 20.69 0.21 -2.59
N PRO A 267 21.30 1.40 -2.66
CA PRO A 267 21.25 2.40 -1.60
C PRO A 267 19.83 2.85 -1.25
N LEU A 268 18.91 2.84 -2.21
CA LEU A 268 17.51 3.21 -1.94
C LEU A 268 16.81 2.10 -1.17
N LYS A 269 17.05 0.83 -1.52
CA LYS A 269 16.49 -0.31 -0.78
C LYS A 269 16.96 -0.29 0.67
N CYS A 270 18.25 -0.07 0.92
CA CYS A 270 18.79 0.06 2.28
C CYS A 270 18.10 1.20 3.04
N ALA A 271 18.07 2.41 2.48
CA ALA A 271 17.40 3.55 3.12
C ALA A 271 15.91 3.29 3.43
N ILE A 272 15.21 2.55 2.56
CA ILE A 272 13.81 2.15 2.79
C ILE A 272 13.72 1.17 3.97
N LEU A 273 14.57 0.14 4.02
CA LEU A 273 14.56 -0.85 5.09
C LEU A 273 14.87 -0.22 6.44
N ASP A 274 15.90 0.64 6.51
CA ASP A 274 16.26 1.35 7.74
C ASP A 274 15.12 2.23 8.24
N ARG A 275 14.43 2.93 7.33
CA ARG A 275 13.27 3.75 7.69
C ARG A 275 12.09 2.92 8.18
N LEU A 276 11.82 1.79 7.55
CA LEU A 276 10.75 0.89 7.96
C LEU A 276 11.03 0.28 9.33
N GLN A 277 12.28 -0.11 9.60
CA GLN A 277 12.70 -0.58 10.91
C GLN A 277 12.55 0.51 11.97
N ALA A 278 13.05 1.72 11.72
CA ALA A 278 12.93 2.84 12.67
C ALA A 278 11.47 3.19 13.03
N ILE A 279 10.56 3.11 12.05
CA ILE A 279 9.11 3.31 12.31
C ILE A 279 8.56 2.17 13.15
N HIS A 280 8.96 0.93 12.86
CA HIS A 280 8.54 -0.24 13.62
C HIS A 280 9.01 -0.14 15.07
N ASP A 281 10.27 0.22 15.30
CA ASP A 281 10.86 0.40 16.63
C ASP A 281 10.13 1.49 17.41
N GLN A 282 9.79 2.61 16.76
CA GLN A 282 8.97 3.66 17.37
C GLN A 282 7.60 3.12 17.79
N GLN A 283 6.92 2.36 16.93
CA GLN A 283 5.63 1.75 17.26
C GLN A 283 5.73 0.70 18.39
N ARG A 284 6.83 -0.04 18.46
CA ARG A 284 7.11 -0.98 19.56
C ARG A 284 7.30 -0.25 20.88
N ALA A 285 7.93 0.93 20.88
CA ALA A 285 8.09 1.75 22.07
C ALA A 285 6.76 2.35 22.55
N GLU A 286 5.88 2.74 21.61
CA GLU A 286 4.60 3.39 21.92
C GLU A 286 3.49 2.38 22.28
N PHE A 287 3.43 1.23 21.60
CA PHE A 287 2.31 0.28 21.72
C PHE A 287 2.76 -1.08 22.24
N VAL A 288 2.32 -1.40 23.47
CA VAL A 288 2.60 -2.71 24.12
C VAL A 288 2.19 -3.91 23.26
N THR A 289 1.10 -3.82 22.51
CA THR A 289 0.65 -4.90 21.62
C THR A 289 1.58 -5.12 20.43
N VAL A 290 2.20 -4.05 19.91
CA VAL A 290 3.20 -4.14 18.84
C VAL A 290 4.52 -4.69 19.39
N ARG A 291 4.91 -4.29 20.60
CA ARG A 291 6.11 -4.79 21.28
C ARG A 291 6.12 -6.31 21.46
N ARG A 292 4.93 -6.90 21.68
CA ARG A 292 4.73 -8.35 21.83
C ARG A 292 4.91 -9.14 20.51
N ALA A 293 4.71 -8.49 19.37
CA ALA A 293 4.89 -9.10 18.06
C ALA A 293 6.36 -9.11 17.61
N LEU A 294 6.61 -9.50 16.36
CA LEU A 294 7.95 -9.58 15.78
C LEU A 294 8.79 -8.29 16.00
N PRO A 295 10.12 -8.43 16.21
CA PRO A 295 11.00 -7.28 16.40
C PRO A 295 11.34 -6.52 15.11
N TYR A 296 10.92 -7.04 13.96
CA TYR A 296 11.14 -6.45 12.64
C TYR A 296 9.83 -6.35 11.85
N PRO A 297 9.74 -5.43 10.87
CA PRO A 297 8.56 -5.31 10.02
C PRO A 297 8.44 -6.52 9.09
N GLY A 298 7.35 -7.26 9.19
CA GLY A 298 7.13 -8.47 8.39
C GLY A 298 5.75 -9.06 8.59
N TRP A 299 5.45 -10.12 7.83
CA TRP A 299 4.27 -10.93 8.12
C TRP A 299 4.53 -11.76 9.37
N ASP A 300 3.61 -11.73 10.32
CA ASP A 300 3.67 -12.54 11.52
C ASP A 300 3.36 -14.01 11.18
N PRO A 301 4.15 -14.98 11.71
CA PRO A 301 3.93 -16.41 11.47
C PRO A 301 2.49 -16.86 11.79
N THR A 302 1.83 -16.24 12.77
CA THR A 302 0.43 -16.55 13.14
C THR A 302 -0.56 -16.39 11.98
N LEU A 303 -0.23 -15.57 10.97
CA LEU A 303 -1.05 -15.38 9.78
C LEU A 303 -0.75 -16.40 8.68
N LEU A 304 0.37 -17.11 8.74
CA LEU A 304 0.89 -17.91 7.64
C LEU A 304 0.88 -19.41 7.93
N LEU A 305 1.16 -19.80 9.18
CA LEU A 305 1.34 -21.20 9.54
C LEU A 305 0.05 -22.03 9.37
N PRO A 306 0.18 -23.30 8.91
CA PRO A 306 -0.94 -24.23 8.84
C PRO A 306 -1.61 -24.42 10.19
N CYS A 307 -2.92 -24.22 10.21
CA CYS A 307 -3.78 -24.43 11.36
C CYS A 307 -5.24 -24.38 10.90
N THR A 308 -6.13 -24.87 11.75
CA THR A 308 -7.57 -24.72 11.57
C THR A 308 -8.00 -23.26 11.70
N THR A 309 -9.20 -22.95 11.19
CA THR A 309 -9.80 -21.62 11.31
C THR A 309 -9.96 -21.16 12.77
N LYS A 310 -10.36 -22.06 13.68
CA LYS A 310 -10.54 -21.75 15.11
C LYS A 310 -9.20 -21.48 15.82
N GLU A 311 -8.17 -22.28 15.54
CA GLU A 311 -6.81 -22.03 16.02
C GLU A 311 -6.27 -20.68 15.55
N ARG A 312 -6.43 -20.37 14.26
CA ARG A 312 -6.03 -19.08 13.68
C ARG A 312 -6.70 -17.90 14.38
N TYR A 313 -7.98 -18.02 14.74
CA TYR A 313 -8.67 -16.98 15.51
C TYR A 313 -8.06 -16.77 16.89
N ARG A 314 -7.70 -17.83 17.61
CA ARG A 314 -7.08 -17.71 18.93
C ARG A 314 -5.69 -17.07 18.84
N LEU A 315 -4.88 -17.47 17.85
CA LEU A 315 -3.58 -16.86 17.58
C LEU A 315 -3.69 -15.36 17.29
N ILE A 316 -4.61 -14.98 16.39
CA ILE A 316 -4.84 -13.56 16.06
C ILE A 316 -5.34 -12.80 17.28
N LYS A 317 -6.36 -13.31 17.99
CA LYS A 317 -6.91 -12.68 19.20
C LYS A 317 -5.84 -12.51 20.28
N TRP A 318 -4.96 -13.50 20.45
CA TRP A 318 -3.84 -13.42 21.37
C TRP A 318 -2.89 -12.27 21.00
N ARG A 319 -2.49 -12.18 19.73
CA ARG A 319 -1.60 -11.11 19.22
C ARG A 319 -2.20 -9.71 19.36
N ILE A 320 -3.50 -9.56 19.11
CA ILE A 320 -4.17 -8.26 19.19
C ILE A 320 -4.75 -7.96 20.60
N ALA A 321 -4.42 -8.78 21.59
CA ALA A 321 -4.86 -8.66 22.98
C ALA A 321 -6.40 -8.68 23.17
N TRP A 322 -7.10 -9.48 22.37
CA TRP A 322 -8.52 -9.82 22.56
C TRP A 322 -8.72 -11.17 23.27
N LEU A 323 -7.64 -11.93 23.44
CA LEU A 323 -7.61 -13.15 24.25
C LEU A 323 -6.46 -13.02 25.27
N PRO A 324 -6.75 -13.13 26.58
CA PRO A 324 -8.08 -13.21 27.19
C PRO A 324 -8.93 -11.94 26.99
N PRO A 325 -10.26 -12.00 27.18
CA PRO A 325 -11.15 -10.86 26.97
C PRO A 325 -10.79 -9.63 27.82
N THR A 326 -11.05 -8.45 27.29
CA THR A 326 -10.96 -7.16 28.01
C THR A 326 -12.34 -6.47 27.98
N PRO A 327 -12.93 -6.07 29.12
CA PRO A 327 -12.40 -6.18 30.49
C PRO A 327 -12.21 -7.64 30.94
N SER A 328 -11.30 -7.84 31.90
CA SER A 328 -10.97 -9.18 32.40
C SER A 328 -12.20 -9.87 32.96
N VAL A 329 -12.35 -11.16 32.64
CA VAL A 329 -13.38 -12.05 33.18
C VAL A 329 -12.80 -12.98 34.25
N SER A 330 -13.66 -13.75 34.93
CA SER A 330 -13.24 -14.83 35.82
C SER A 330 -12.70 -16.03 35.02
N CYS A 331 -11.71 -16.71 35.58
CA CYS A 331 -11.18 -17.97 35.06
C CYS A 331 -11.95 -19.16 35.64
N LEU A 332 -12.10 -20.24 34.87
CA LEU A 332 -12.64 -21.51 35.37
C LEU A 332 -11.85 -22.08 36.57
N CYS A 333 -10.58 -21.71 36.76
CA CYS A 333 -9.81 -22.13 37.93
C CYS A 333 -10.23 -21.43 39.24
N GLY A 334 -11.22 -20.54 39.19
CA GLY A 334 -11.70 -19.76 40.33
C GLY A 334 -11.06 -18.37 40.49
N SER A 335 -10.05 -18.02 39.68
CA SER A 335 -9.48 -16.66 39.69
C SER A 335 -10.49 -15.62 39.21
N LYS A 336 -10.64 -14.52 39.95
CA LYS A 336 -11.52 -13.40 39.56
C LYS A 336 -10.99 -12.58 38.38
N ARG A 337 -9.69 -12.72 38.03
CA ARG A 337 -9.03 -11.93 36.99
C ARG A 337 -8.20 -12.85 36.07
N ALA A 338 -8.83 -13.30 35.00
CA ALA A 338 -8.21 -14.08 33.92
C ALA A 338 -7.46 -13.18 32.93
N ASN A 339 -6.35 -12.58 33.37
CA ASN A 339 -5.45 -11.81 32.49
C ASN A 339 -4.29 -12.69 31.97
N ARG A 340 -3.44 -12.12 31.10
CA ARG A 340 -2.31 -12.88 30.51
C ARG A 340 -1.34 -13.41 31.56
N ALA A 341 -0.99 -12.59 32.56
CA ALA A 341 -0.08 -12.98 33.64
C ALA A 341 -0.64 -14.17 34.45
N HIS A 342 -1.94 -14.13 34.76
CA HIS A 342 -2.61 -15.23 35.46
C HIS A 342 -2.40 -16.59 34.78
N PHE A 343 -2.47 -16.65 33.44
CA PHE A 343 -2.33 -17.91 32.71
C PHE A 343 -0.92 -18.51 32.71
N VAL A 344 0.10 -17.73 33.08
CA VAL A 344 1.48 -18.19 33.23
C VAL A 344 1.77 -18.50 34.69
N ASP A 345 1.45 -17.57 35.59
CA ASP A 345 1.98 -17.59 36.96
C ASP A 345 1.03 -18.22 37.99
N GLY A 346 -0.27 -18.27 37.70
CA GLY A 346 -1.28 -18.55 38.74
C GLY A 346 -2.46 -19.42 38.33
N CYS A 347 -2.52 -19.91 37.09
CA CYS A 347 -3.61 -20.74 36.62
C CYS A 347 -3.31 -22.22 36.89
N SER A 348 -4.01 -22.82 37.86
CA SER A 348 -3.85 -24.24 38.19
C SER A 348 -4.13 -25.16 37.00
N ILE A 349 -5.08 -24.79 36.14
CA ILE A 349 -5.47 -25.54 34.93
C ILE A 349 -4.32 -25.60 33.90
N LEU A 350 -3.58 -24.50 33.73
CA LEU A 350 -2.51 -24.41 32.71
C LEU A 350 -1.10 -24.66 33.25
N SER A 351 -0.92 -24.73 34.57
CA SER A 351 0.39 -24.81 35.21
C SER A 351 1.27 -25.98 34.71
N SER A 352 0.70 -27.15 34.44
CA SER A 352 1.42 -28.30 33.86
C SER A 352 1.79 -28.06 32.40
N HIS A 353 0.88 -27.47 31.63
CA HIS A 353 1.07 -27.20 30.20
C HIS A 353 2.06 -26.07 29.93
N ILE A 354 2.12 -25.05 30.78
CA ILE A 354 3.12 -23.98 30.71
C ILE A 354 4.51 -24.53 31.06
N ARG A 355 4.62 -25.37 32.10
CA ARG A 355 5.89 -26.05 32.43
C ARG A 355 6.36 -26.93 31.28
N SER A 356 5.48 -27.78 30.74
CA SER A 356 5.80 -28.61 29.58
C SER A 356 6.22 -27.79 28.36
N LEU A 357 5.59 -26.65 28.09
CA LEU A 357 6.03 -25.75 27.02
C LEU A 357 7.43 -25.20 27.31
N SER A 358 7.71 -24.80 28.56
CA SER A 358 9.01 -24.30 28.97
C SER A 358 10.12 -25.33 28.82
N ASP A 359 9.85 -26.59 29.17
CA ASP A 359 10.80 -27.71 29.06
C ASP A 359 11.17 -28.03 27.60
N LEU A 360 10.28 -27.71 26.65
CA LEU A 360 10.55 -27.86 25.22
C LEU A 360 11.42 -26.73 24.65
N LEU A 361 11.59 -25.60 25.34
CA LEU A 361 12.34 -24.47 24.81
C LEU A 361 13.86 -24.68 24.93
N PRO A 362 14.65 -24.25 23.95
CA PRO A 362 16.11 -24.40 23.99
C PRO A 362 16.78 -23.54 25.07
N SER A 363 16.14 -22.42 25.45
CA SER A 363 16.65 -21.45 26.42
C SER A 363 15.51 -20.93 27.28
N PRO A 364 15.79 -20.52 28.54
CA PRO A 364 14.80 -19.87 29.38
C PRO A 364 14.35 -18.54 28.76
N VAL A 365 13.06 -18.24 28.93
CA VAL A 365 12.45 -16.97 28.51
C VAL A 365 12.84 -15.88 29.51
N LEU A 366 13.13 -14.67 29.02
CA LEU A 366 13.41 -13.51 29.88
C LEU A 366 12.17 -13.17 30.74
N ASP A 367 12.40 -12.78 32.00
CA ASP A 367 11.35 -12.53 32.99
C ASP A 367 10.32 -11.46 32.56
N ASP A 368 10.70 -10.53 31.68
CA ASP A 368 9.84 -9.46 31.18
C ASP A 368 9.04 -9.83 29.91
N VAL A 369 9.27 -11.03 29.36
CA VAL A 369 8.63 -11.52 28.13
C VAL A 369 7.67 -12.66 28.43
N HIS A 370 6.43 -12.53 27.97
CA HIS A 370 5.45 -13.59 28.10
C HIS A 370 5.85 -14.82 27.24
N ILE A 371 5.92 -16.01 27.83
CA ILE A 371 6.34 -17.25 27.15
C ILE A 371 5.67 -17.49 25.79
N LEU A 372 4.34 -17.36 25.71
CA LEU A 372 3.63 -17.52 24.44
C LEU A 372 4.01 -16.46 23.38
N ASP A 373 4.32 -15.23 23.78
CA ASP A 373 4.77 -14.20 22.83
C ASP A 373 6.20 -14.50 22.34
N HIS A 374 7.09 -14.96 23.22
CA HIS A 374 8.43 -15.42 22.88
C HIS A 374 8.35 -16.54 21.84
N VAL A 375 7.63 -17.63 22.17
CA VAL A 375 7.46 -18.78 21.27
C VAL A 375 6.90 -18.38 19.91
N LEU A 376 5.89 -17.51 19.89
CA LEU A 376 5.31 -17.02 18.64
C LEU A 376 6.27 -16.21 17.78
N ASN A 377 7.25 -15.53 18.39
CA ASN A 377 8.25 -14.74 17.68
C ASN A 377 9.40 -15.59 17.13
N GLU A 378 9.64 -16.78 17.68
CA GLU A 378 10.69 -17.70 17.24
C GLU A 378 10.28 -18.58 16.05
N PHE A 379 8.97 -18.72 15.77
CA PHE A 379 8.52 -19.57 14.68
C PHE A 379 8.95 -19.04 13.29
N PRO A 380 9.40 -19.93 12.38
CA PRO A 380 9.70 -19.54 11.02
C PRO A 380 8.41 -19.18 10.25
N LEU A 381 8.55 -18.39 9.19
CA LEU A 381 7.42 -17.99 8.34
C LEU A 381 6.82 -19.13 7.52
N SER A 382 7.56 -20.23 7.35
CA SER A 382 7.15 -21.38 6.55
C SER A 382 7.28 -22.65 7.38
N PHE A 383 6.23 -23.46 7.35
CA PHE A 383 6.20 -24.76 8.02
C PHE A 383 7.24 -25.74 7.47
N ARG A 384 7.73 -25.54 6.24
CA ARG A 384 8.80 -26.38 5.65
C ARG A 384 10.13 -26.32 6.39
N ARG A 385 10.28 -25.38 7.33
CA ARG A 385 11.44 -25.24 8.21
C ARG A 385 11.21 -25.83 9.59
N PHE A 386 10.06 -26.48 9.81
CA PHE A 386 9.79 -27.13 11.08
C PHE A 386 10.57 -28.44 11.16
N ASP A 387 11.06 -28.73 12.35
CA ASP A 387 11.49 -30.05 12.78
C ASP A 387 10.45 -30.60 13.79
N GLU A 388 10.63 -31.86 14.23
CA GLU A 388 9.73 -32.48 15.21
C GLU A 388 9.57 -31.66 16.49
N LYS A 389 10.64 -30.98 16.93
CA LYS A 389 10.62 -30.13 18.12
C LYS A 389 9.67 -28.95 17.93
N LEU A 390 9.77 -28.24 16.82
CA LEU A 390 8.88 -27.12 16.48
C LEU A 390 7.43 -27.57 16.29
N VAL A 391 7.19 -28.76 15.74
CA VAL A 391 5.85 -29.35 15.65
C VAL A 391 5.26 -29.55 17.06
N ASN A 392 6.04 -30.10 18.00
CA ASN A 392 5.59 -30.32 19.37
C ASN A 392 5.33 -29.00 20.13
N ILE A 393 6.22 -28.01 19.98
CA ILE A 393 6.02 -26.66 20.54
C ILE A 393 4.74 -26.03 19.97
N TRP A 394 4.49 -26.16 18.67
CA TRP A 394 3.29 -25.63 18.01
C TRP A 394 2.01 -26.27 18.54
N ARG A 395 1.97 -27.61 18.64
CA ARG A 395 0.83 -28.35 19.22
C ARG A 395 0.55 -27.90 20.65
N GLN A 396 1.59 -27.81 21.48
CA GLN A 396 1.48 -27.40 22.88
C GLN A 396 0.99 -25.94 23.02
N LEU A 397 1.51 -25.03 22.19
CA LEU A 397 1.05 -23.64 22.13
C LEU A 397 -0.45 -23.54 21.76
N LEU A 398 -0.87 -24.25 20.72
CA LEU A 398 -2.26 -24.24 20.25
C LEU A 398 -3.21 -24.84 21.30
N PHE A 399 -2.76 -25.87 22.02
CA PHE A 399 -3.49 -26.43 23.15
C PHE A 399 -3.68 -25.39 24.26
N ILE A 400 -2.60 -24.72 24.69
CA ILE A 400 -2.66 -23.68 25.72
C ILE A 400 -3.63 -22.56 25.31
N LEU A 401 -3.56 -22.07 24.07
CA LEU A 401 -4.47 -21.02 23.58
C LEU A 401 -5.92 -21.48 23.55
N ARG A 402 -6.20 -22.75 23.22
CA ARG A 402 -7.53 -23.34 23.28
C ARG A 402 -8.05 -23.35 24.73
N GLU A 403 -7.23 -23.77 25.67
CA GLU A 403 -7.61 -23.82 27.08
C GLU A 403 -7.78 -22.42 27.71
N ILE A 404 -7.00 -21.42 27.31
CA ILE A 404 -7.24 -20.01 27.70
C ILE A 404 -8.61 -19.54 27.22
N ASP A 405 -8.97 -19.85 25.98
CA ASP A 405 -10.28 -19.50 25.40
C ASP A 405 -11.42 -20.21 26.15
N ARG A 406 -11.26 -21.50 26.47
CA ARG A 406 -12.24 -22.25 27.29
C ARG A 406 -12.37 -21.71 28.70
N CYS A 407 -11.25 -21.39 29.35
CA CYS A 407 -11.20 -20.87 30.71
C CYS A 407 -11.87 -19.50 30.87
N THR A 408 -12.04 -18.75 29.77
CA THR A 408 -12.59 -17.39 29.75
C THR A 408 -13.91 -17.28 29.00
N SER A 409 -14.44 -18.39 28.49
CA SER A 409 -15.70 -18.45 27.77
C SER A 409 -16.81 -19.03 28.66
N THR A 410 -18.03 -18.53 28.47
CA THR A 410 -19.25 -19.08 29.06
C THR A 410 -20.01 -19.99 28.09
N SER A 411 -19.55 -20.09 26.84
CA SER A 411 -20.23 -20.83 25.77
C SER A 411 -19.70 -22.26 25.65
N ALA A 412 -20.58 -23.19 25.30
CA ALA A 412 -20.18 -24.52 24.87
C ALA A 412 -19.34 -24.44 23.58
N PHE A 413 -18.33 -25.29 23.46
CA PHE A 413 -17.46 -25.37 22.30
C PHE A 413 -17.89 -26.55 21.43
N ASP A 414 -18.03 -26.34 20.12
CA ASP A 414 -18.19 -27.49 19.21
C ASP A 414 -16.94 -28.38 19.25
N PRO A 415 -17.06 -29.67 18.91
CA PRO A 415 -15.92 -30.55 18.74
C PRO A 415 -14.87 -29.94 17.79
N GLU A 416 -13.60 -30.04 18.18
CA GLU A 416 -12.44 -29.56 17.41
C GLU A 416 -11.41 -30.68 17.30
N PRO A 417 -10.68 -30.78 16.18
CA PRO A 417 -9.58 -31.74 16.05
C PRO A 417 -8.49 -31.48 17.09
N LEU A 418 -7.57 -32.43 17.28
CA LEU A 418 -6.44 -32.26 18.19
C LEU A 418 -5.62 -31.01 17.80
N PRO A 419 -5.20 -30.18 18.77
CA PRO A 419 -4.43 -28.97 18.48
C PRO A 419 -3.20 -29.25 17.63
N GLY A 420 -3.05 -28.51 16.53
CA GLY A 420 -1.89 -28.64 15.63
C GLY A 420 -1.87 -29.89 14.75
N SER A 421 -2.95 -30.69 14.72
CA SER A 421 -3.10 -31.84 13.80
C SER A 421 -2.83 -31.46 12.34
N VAL A 422 -3.46 -30.38 11.84
CA VAL A 422 -3.27 -29.89 10.45
C VAL A 422 -1.81 -29.70 10.07
N LEU A 423 -0.98 -29.18 10.98
CA LEU A 423 0.43 -28.97 10.69
C LEU A 423 1.21 -30.27 10.74
N ALA A 424 0.86 -31.17 11.65
CA ALA A 424 1.48 -32.47 11.76
C ALA A 424 1.19 -33.35 10.55
N ASP A 425 -0.07 -33.42 10.11
CA ASP A 425 -0.45 -34.16 8.90
C ASP A 425 0.34 -33.64 7.69
N ALA A 426 0.45 -32.31 7.56
CA ALA A 426 1.24 -31.67 6.50
C ALA A 426 2.76 -31.85 6.64
N PHE A 427 3.25 -32.16 7.83
CA PHE A 427 4.66 -32.45 8.10
C PHE A 427 4.98 -33.91 7.77
N ASP A 428 4.12 -34.83 8.21
CA ASP A 428 4.22 -36.26 7.93
C ASP A 428 4.10 -36.55 6.42
N ASP A 429 3.22 -35.83 5.70
CA ASP A 429 3.11 -35.91 4.22
C ASP A 429 4.36 -35.41 3.48
N HIS A 430 5.22 -34.60 4.14
CA HIS A 430 6.40 -33.98 3.53
C HIS A 430 7.70 -34.75 3.85
N GLN A 431 7.73 -35.56 4.91
CA GLN A 431 8.84 -36.48 5.19
C GLN A 431 8.85 -37.63 4.19
#